data_AF-A0A954BVL0-F1
#
_entry.id   AF-A0A954BVL0-F1
#
_cell.length_a   1.000
_cell.length_b   1.000
_cell.length_c   1.000
_cell.angle_alpha   90.00
_cell.angle_beta   90.00
_cell.angle_gamma   90.00
#
_symmetry.space_group_name_H-M   'P 1'
#
loop_
_entity.id
_entity.type
_entity.pdbx_description
1 polymer ?
#
loop_
_entity_poly.entity_id
_entity_poly.type
_entity_poly.pdbx_seq_one_letter_code
_entity_poly.pdbx_strand_id
1 'polypeptide(L)'
;GFPRVHIFRPAYIYPVVKRREPNFGYRLMRALWPVARLVYPNGGINSDALAHAMLNAALHGTPGHDAPVLENRDIRRMASAPVRG
;
A
#
# COMPACT_ATOMS: atom_id res chain seq x y z
N GLY A 1 17.71 -16.47 13.76
CA GLY A 1 17.12 -15.17 13.35
C GLY A 1 16.37 -15.34 12.04
N PHE A 2 15.58 -14.36 11.61
CA PHE A 2 14.96 -14.36 10.29
C PHE A 2 15.99 -13.99 9.22
N PRO A 3 16.19 -14.81 8.16
CA PRO A 3 17.21 -14.55 7.14
C PRO A 3 16.89 -13.31 6.27
N ARG A 4 15.61 -12.92 6.19
CA ARG A 4 15.14 -11.70 5.52
C ARG A 4 13.95 -11.12 6.29
N VAL A 5 13.91 -9.80 6.43
CA VAL A 5 12.84 -9.05 7.11
C VAL A 5 12.46 -7.85 6.26
N HIS A 6 11.15 -7.69 6.02
CA HIS A 6 10.57 -6.56 5.31
C HIS A 6 9.47 -5.92 6.17
N ILE A 7 9.58 -4.64 6.45
CA ILE A 7 8.71 -3.86 7.35
C ILE A 7 7.95 -2.85 6.49
N PHE A 8 6.67 -3.11 6.24
CA PHE A 8 5.82 -2.25 5.42
C PHE A 8 5.21 -1.14 6.27
N ARG A 9 5.39 0.12 5.84
CA ARG A 9 4.79 1.32 6.44
C ARG A 9 3.86 2.00 5.43
N PRO A 10 2.66 1.44 5.19
CA PRO A 10 1.72 2.05 4.27
C PRO A 10 1.15 3.35 4.87
N ALA A 11 0.74 4.24 3.99
CA ALA A 11 -0.17 5.32 4.36
C ALA A 11 -1.58 4.73 4.56
N TYR A 12 -2.62 5.56 4.57
CA TYR A 12 -3.97 5.08 4.81
C TYR A 12 -4.39 3.96 3.84
N ILE A 13 -4.82 2.81 4.38
CA ILE A 13 -5.19 1.64 3.58
C ILE A 13 -6.66 1.73 3.17
N TYR A 14 -6.90 1.94 1.87
CA TYR A 14 -8.23 1.93 1.28
C TYR A 14 -8.67 0.49 0.98
N PRO A 15 -9.73 -0.01 1.63
CA PRO A 15 -10.19 -1.36 1.37
C PRO A 15 -10.93 -1.41 0.02
N VAL A 16 -10.53 -2.35 -0.85
CA VAL A 16 -11.20 -2.57 -2.14
C VAL A 16 -12.61 -3.13 -1.97
N VAL A 17 -12.79 -4.04 -1.01
CA VAL A 17 -14.11 -4.48 -0.57
C VAL A 17 -14.64 -3.49 0.46
N LYS A 18 -15.82 -2.90 0.20
CA LYS A 18 -16.46 -1.97 1.13
C LYS A 18 -16.74 -2.69 2.45
N ARG A 19 -16.11 -2.21 3.52
CA ARG A 19 -16.44 -2.59 4.89
C ARG A 19 -17.72 -1.85 5.31
N ARG A 20 -18.49 -2.41 6.24
CA ARG A 20 -19.56 -1.65 6.89
C ARG A 20 -18.90 -0.52 7.67
N GLU A 21 -19.03 0.71 7.18
CA GLU A 21 -18.31 1.84 7.77
C GLU A 21 -18.90 2.17 9.15
N PRO A 22 -18.06 2.31 10.19
CA PRO A 22 -18.55 2.41 11.56
C PRO A 22 -19.30 3.70 11.84
N ASN A 23 -19.05 4.77 11.08
CA ASN A 23 -19.51 6.10 11.39
C ASN A 23 -19.61 7.01 10.15
N PHE A 24 -20.45 8.04 10.25
CA PHE A 24 -20.74 8.99 9.17
C PHE A 24 -19.49 9.71 8.64
N GLY A 25 -18.53 10.02 9.52
CA GLY A 25 -17.27 10.66 9.13
C GLY A 25 -16.45 9.82 8.14
N TYR A 26 -16.46 8.50 8.29
CA TYR A 26 -15.79 7.59 7.35
C TYR A 26 -16.41 7.64 5.95
N ARG A 27 -17.75 7.72 5.89
CA ARG A 27 -18.50 7.84 4.62
C ARG A 27 -18.18 9.15 3.91
N LEU A 28 -18.14 10.26 4.66
CA LEU A 28 -17.79 11.56 4.13
C LEU A 28 -16.33 11.59 3.63
N MET A 29 -15.38 11.08 4.41
CA MET A 29 -13.98 11.00 4.01
C MET A 29 -13.78 10.12 2.77
N ARG A 30 -14.48 8.99 2.66
CA ARG A 30 -14.47 8.17 1.44
C ARG A 30 -14.96 8.94 0.23
N ALA A 31 -16.02 9.74 0.37
CA ALA A 31 -16.56 10.54 -0.73
C ALA A 31 -15.58 11.64 -1.18
N LEU A 32 -14.83 12.21 -0.24
CA LEU A 32 -13.82 13.25 -0.51
C LEU A 32 -12.47 12.68 -0.99
N TRP A 33 -12.24 11.38 -0.78
CA TRP A 33 -10.97 10.74 -1.12
C TRP A 33 -10.54 10.84 -2.59
N PRO A 34 -11.41 10.70 -3.61
CA PRO A 34 -11.00 10.83 -5.01
C PRO A 34 -10.30 12.16 -5.28
N VAL A 35 -10.81 13.24 -4.69
CA VAL A 35 -10.24 14.58 -4.78
C VAL A 35 -8.95 14.68 -3.96
N ALA A 36 -8.97 14.22 -2.70
CA ALA A 36 -7.79 14.26 -1.85
C ALA A 36 -6.60 13.46 -2.44
N ARG A 37 -6.87 12.35 -3.13
CA ARG A 37 -5.86 11.52 -3.79
C ARG A 37 -5.19 12.22 -4.98
N LEU A 38 -5.88 13.15 -5.66
CA LEU A 38 -5.29 13.95 -6.74
C LEU A 38 -4.24 14.92 -6.20
N VAL A 39 -4.50 15.53 -5.04
CA VAL A 39 -3.60 16.53 -4.42
C VAL A 39 -2.49 15.87 -3.60
N TYR A 40 -2.79 14.72 -2.99
CA TYR A 40 -1.84 13.98 -2.16
C TYR A 40 -1.74 12.52 -2.64
N PRO A 41 -1.07 12.28 -3.79
CA PRO A 41 -1.03 10.97 -4.42
C PRO A 41 -0.41 9.91 -3.51
N ASN A 42 0.47 10.27 -2.57
CA ASN A 42 1.09 9.36 -1.61
C ASN A 42 0.33 9.22 -0.28
N GLY A 43 -0.88 9.78 -0.15
CA GLY A 43 -1.67 9.78 1.10
C GLY A 43 -2.33 8.46 1.49
N GLY A 44 -2.36 7.49 0.59
CA GLY A 44 -3.00 6.20 0.85
C GLY A 44 -2.51 5.11 -0.09
N ILE A 45 -3.01 3.89 0.08
CA ILE A 45 -2.77 2.76 -0.81
C ILE A 45 -4.00 1.85 -0.79
N ASN A 46 -4.37 1.27 -1.93
CA ASN A 46 -5.45 0.28 -1.94
C ASN A 46 -4.94 -1.02 -1.31
N SER A 47 -5.82 -1.77 -0.64
CA SER A 47 -5.46 -3.01 0.06
C SER A 47 -4.93 -4.11 -0.87
N ASP A 48 -5.45 -4.19 -2.10
CA ASP A 48 -4.96 -5.10 -3.15
C ASP A 48 -3.55 -4.73 -3.61
N ALA A 49 -3.29 -3.45 -3.88
CA ALA A 49 -1.97 -2.96 -4.25
C ALA A 49 -0.93 -3.23 -3.15
N LEU A 50 -1.29 -3.02 -1.88
CA LEU A 50 -0.45 -3.38 -0.74
C LEU A 50 -0.17 -4.89 -0.71
N ALA A 51 -1.20 -5.72 -0.89
CA ALA A 51 -1.05 -7.18 -0.91
C ALA A 51 -0.13 -7.64 -2.05
N HIS A 52 -0.28 -7.08 -3.25
CA HIS A 52 0.61 -7.37 -4.39
C HIS A 52 2.06 -6.98 -4.10
N ALA A 53 2.31 -5.82 -3.50
CA ALA A 53 3.65 -5.40 -3.12
C ALA A 53 4.28 -6.33 -2.09
N MET A 54 3.50 -6.77 -1.08
CA MET A 54 3.97 -7.73 -0.07
C MET A 54 4.31 -9.10 -0.70
N LEU A 55 3.47 -9.59 -1.61
CA LEU A 55 3.70 -10.83 -2.32
C LEU A 55 4.96 -10.75 -3.20
N ASN A 56 5.11 -9.66 -3.96
CA ASN A 56 6.30 -9.43 -4.79
C ASN A 56 7.57 -9.37 -3.93
N ALA A 57 7.52 -8.73 -2.75
CA ALA A 57 8.65 -8.69 -1.83
C ALA A 57 9.02 -10.10 -1.31
N ALA A 58 8.02 -10.92 -1.00
CA ALA A 58 8.25 -12.28 -0.52
C ALA A 58 8.88 -13.17 -1.60
N LEU A 59 8.40 -13.07 -2.84
CA LEU A 59 8.86 -13.90 -3.97
C LEU A 59 10.20 -13.44 -4.54
N HIS A 60 10.39 -12.13 -4.69
CA HIS A 60 11.50 -11.56 -5.45
C HIS A 60 12.46 -10.68 -4.61
N GLY A 61 12.16 -10.49 -3.31
CA GLY A 61 12.89 -9.54 -2.48
C GLY A 61 12.56 -8.09 -2.81
N THR A 62 13.42 -7.18 -2.37
CA THR A 62 13.28 -5.72 -2.55
C THR A 62 14.50 -5.17 -3.31
N PRO A 63 14.58 -5.34 -4.64
CA PRO A 63 15.74 -4.91 -5.42
C PRO A 63 15.98 -3.40 -5.30
N GLY A 64 17.22 -3.00 -4.97
CA GLY A 64 17.57 -1.59 -4.78
C GLY A 64 17.03 -0.98 -3.50
N HIS A 65 16.64 -1.81 -2.53
CA HIS A 65 16.23 -1.36 -1.19
C HIS A 65 16.98 -2.16 -0.12
N ASP A 66 18.05 -1.57 0.38
CA ASP A 66 18.91 -2.18 1.42
C ASP A 66 18.33 -2.02 2.83
N ALA A 67 17.39 -1.09 3.00
CA ALA A 67 16.70 -0.89 4.27
C ALA A 67 15.57 -1.91 4.45
N PRO A 68 15.38 -2.45 5.67
CA PRO A 68 14.28 -3.37 5.95
C PRO A 68 12.92 -2.66 5.94
N VAL A 69 12.88 -1.33 5.97
CA VAL A 69 11.65 -0.52 6.08
C VAL A 69 11.25 0.03 4.72
N LEU A 70 10.04 -0.33 4.27
CA LEU A 70 9.45 0.10 3.02
C LEU A 70 8.36 1.15 3.30
N GLU A 71 8.60 2.40 2.89
CA GLU A 71 7.63 3.48 3.05
C GLU A 71 6.55 3.43 1.96
N ASN A 72 5.43 4.15 2.15
CA ASN A 72 4.31 4.11 1.20
C ASN A 72 4.69 4.37 -0.27
N ARG A 73 5.74 5.19 -0.52
CA ARG A 73 6.25 5.44 -1.87
C ARG A 73 6.86 4.16 -2.49
N ASP A 74 7.59 3.40 -1.69
CA ASP A 74 8.33 2.21 -2.13
C ASP A 74 7.34 1.10 -2.42
N ILE A 75 6.37 0.91 -1.51
CA ILE A 75 5.26 -0.03 -1.66
C ILE A 75 4.50 0.24 -2.96
N ARG A 76 4.20 1.51 -3.27
CA ARG A 76 3.50 1.89 -4.51
C ARG A 76 4.30 1.56 -5.76
N ARG A 77 5.61 1.82 -5.77
CA ARG A 77 6.49 1.46 -6.89
C ARG A 77 6.48 -0.05 -7.13
N MET A 78 6.53 -0.84 -6.05
CA MET A 78 6.49 -2.30 -6.12
C MET A 78 5.13 -2.83 -6.60
N ALA A 79 4.03 -2.18 -6.20
CA ALA A 79 2.68 -2.56 -6.64
C ALA A 79 2.43 -2.26 -8.12
N SER A 80 3.09 -1.24 -8.69
CA SER A 80 3.00 -0.89 -10.11
C SER A 80 3.95 -1.68 -11.02
N ALA A 81 4.88 -2.44 -10.44
CA ALA A 81 5.78 -3.30 -11.22
C ALA A 81 5.02 -4.55 -11.69
N PRO A 82 5.13 -4.96 -12.98
CA PRO A 82 4.56 -6.21 -13.45
C PRO A 82 5.07 -7.37 -12.59
N VAL A 83 4.18 -8.29 -12.19
CA VAL A 83 4.58 -9.57 -11.61
C VAL A 83 5.41 -10.28 -12.67
N ARG A 84 6.72 -10.35 -12.49
CA ARG A 84 7.59 -11.09 -13.40
C ARG A 84 7.42 -12.58 -13.06
N GLY A 85 6.70 -13.28 -13.93
CA GLY A 85 6.57 -14.74 -13.93
C GLY A 85 7.89 -15.42 -14.28
#